data_AF-A0A814Z840-F1
#
_entry.id   AF-A0A814Z840-F1
#
_cell.length_a   1.000
_cell.length_b   1.000
_cell.length_c   1.000
_cell.angle_alpha   90.00
_cell.angle_beta   90.00
_cell.angle_gamma   90.00
#
_symmetry.space_group_name_H-M   'P 1'
#
loop_
_entity.id
_entity.type
_entity.pdbx_description
1 polymer ?
#
loop_
_entity_poly.entity_id
_entity_poly.type
_entity_poly.pdbx_seq_one_letter_code
_entity_poly.pdbx_strand_id
1 'polypeptide(L)'
;MRHRVMITSGLFFPLGAVFMILRFFQYVAFGIAGAKLVSRLRSKAFACLLRQEVAYFDRPENSSGAICTQLSSNAAAIEDMAGARLGFICETLSLCFFGFALGIFYNLDLTIIIAIPFFIILIATIMQIRLSSWLKTQSDLIYSEASTLAVEVITNMRTVKQLSMENEVLRQYSDMIDQVLGMSWKPDAVFATVFALYWAMDSFALGLLYWRALV
;
A
#
# COMPACT_ATOMS: atom_id res chain seq x y z
N MET A 1 -34.43 -31.02 -15.11
CA MET A 1 -33.34 -30.02 -15.04
C MET A 1 -33.77 -28.67 -14.47
N ARG A 2 -34.87 -28.04 -14.93
CA ARG A 2 -35.36 -26.74 -14.41
C ARG A 2 -35.55 -26.65 -12.88
N HIS A 3 -36.07 -27.70 -12.23
CA HIS A 3 -36.28 -27.71 -10.78
C HIS A 3 -34.97 -27.72 -9.97
N ARG A 4 -33.92 -28.42 -10.43
CA ARG A 4 -32.60 -28.40 -9.78
C ARG A 4 -31.93 -27.03 -9.91
N VAL A 5 -32.05 -26.40 -11.08
CA VAL A 5 -31.53 -25.05 -11.33
C VAL A 5 -32.24 -24.02 -10.43
N MET A 6 -33.56 -24.09 -10.29
CA MET A 6 -34.30 -23.20 -9.38
C MET A 6 -33.87 -23.37 -7.91
N ILE A 7 -33.64 -24.60 -7.44
CA ILE A 7 -33.15 -24.85 -6.08
C ILE A 7 -31.73 -24.30 -5.92
N THR A 8 -30.83 -24.55 -6.86
CA THR A 8 -29.44 -24.04 -6.78
C THR A 8 -29.41 -22.51 -6.84
N SER A 9 -30.18 -21.89 -7.73
CA SER A 9 -30.31 -20.43 -7.83
C SER A 9 -30.90 -19.83 -6.55
N GLY A 10 -31.89 -20.49 -5.94
CA GLY A 10 -32.48 -20.09 -4.67
C GLY A 10 -31.51 -20.16 -3.49
N LEU A 11 -30.51 -21.06 -3.52
CA LEU A 11 -29.51 -21.20 -2.47
C LEU A 11 -28.46 -20.08 -2.46
N PHE A 12 -28.15 -19.46 -3.61
CA PHE A 12 -27.18 -18.37 -3.68
C PHE A 12 -27.64 -17.10 -2.93
N PHE A 13 -28.95 -16.85 -2.89
CA PHE A 13 -29.52 -15.69 -2.17
C PHE A 13 -29.22 -15.71 -0.66
N PRO A 14 -29.58 -16.76 0.11
CA PRO A 14 -29.27 -16.82 1.53
C PRO A 14 -27.76 -16.91 1.79
N LEU A 15 -26.99 -17.59 0.94
CA LEU A 15 -25.52 -17.63 1.05
C LEU A 15 -24.90 -16.24 0.90
N GLY A 16 -25.35 -15.47 -0.09
CA GLY A 16 -24.93 -14.09 -0.31
C GLY A 16 -25.32 -13.17 0.86
N ALA A 17 -26.52 -13.34 1.41
CA ALA A 17 -26.97 -12.58 2.58
C ALA A 17 -26.09 -12.88 3.81
N VAL A 18 -25.79 -14.15 4.08
CA VAL A 18 -24.88 -14.55 5.16
C VAL A 18 -23.49 -13.97 4.94
N PHE A 19 -22.95 -14.06 3.73
CA PHE A 19 -21.64 -13.51 3.41
C PHE A 19 -21.58 -12.00 3.61
N MET A 20 -22.59 -11.26 3.15
CA MET A 20 -22.70 -9.81 3.36
C MET A 20 -22.69 -9.45 4.85
N ILE A 21 -23.46 -10.16 5.67
CA ILE A 21 -23.52 -9.96 7.12
C ILE A 21 -22.15 -10.22 7.75
N LEU A 22 -21.52 -11.35 7.44
CA LEU A 22 -20.20 -11.71 7.98
C LEU A 22 -19.13 -10.68 7.60
N ARG A 23 -19.12 -10.24 6.34
CA ARG A 23 -18.19 -9.20 5.88
C ARG A 23 -18.42 -7.88 6.60
N PHE A 24 -19.67 -7.45 6.75
CA PHE A 24 -19.98 -6.23 7.48
C PHE A 24 -19.45 -6.28 8.92
N PHE A 25 -19.70 -7.38 9.63
CA PHE A 25 -19.16 -7.56 10.99
C PHE A 25 -17.64 -7.61 11.03
N GLN A 26 -16.98 -8.26 10.06
CA GLN A 26 -15.53 -8.28 9.95
C GLN A 26 -14.97 -6.86 9.80
N TYR A 27 -15.49 -6.06 8.86
CA TYR A 27 -15.03 -4.68 8.64
C TYR A 27 -15.24 -3.81 9.88
N VAL A 28 -16.40 -3.90 10.53
CA VAL A 28 -16.69 -3.15 11.75
C VAL A 28 -15.78 -3.58 12.90
N ALA A 29 -15.56 -4.89 13.09
CA ALA A 29 -14.71 -5.41 14.15
C ALA A 29 -13.25 -4.97 13.99
N PHE A 30 -12.70 -5.06 12.78
CA PHE A 30 -11.35 -4.58 12.48
C PHE A 30 -11.24 -3.05 12.58
N GLY A 31 -12.26 -2.30 12.18
CA GLY A 31 -12.32 -0.85 12.39
C GLY A 31 -12.25 -0.46 13.87
N ILE A 32 -13.07 -1.11 14.72
CA ILE A 32 -13.05 -0.87 16.17
C ILE A 32 -11.72 -1.31 16.79
N ALA A 33 -11.17 -2.45 16.36
CA ALA A 33 -9.88 -2.94 16.84
C ALA A 33 -8.74 -1.97 16.49
N GLY A 34 -8.71 -1.44 15.26
CA GLY A 34 -7.77 -0.42 14.81
C GLY A 34 -7.85 0.84 15.67
N ALA A 35 -9.06 1.40 15.86
CA ALA A 35 -9.28 2.59 16.68
C ALA A 35 -8.82 2.39 18.14
N LYS A 36 -9.13 1.22 18.74
CA LYS A 36 -8.67 0.87 20.09
C LYS A 36 -7.14 0.73 20.17
N LEU A 37 -6.51 0.14 19.16
CA LEU A 37 -5.06 0.00 19.10
C LEU A 37 -4.38 1.38 19.04
N VAL A 38 -4.89 2.27 18.19
CA VAL A 38 -4.38 3.64 18.03
C VAL A 38 -4.54 4.43 19.33
N SER A 39 -5.70 4.36 19.99
CA SER A 39 -5.93 5.02 21.28
C SER A 39 -4.94 4.56 22.35
N ARG A 40 -4.68 3.25 22.44
CA ARG A 40 -3.69 2.67 23.37
C ARG A 40 -2.26 3.11 23.04
N LEU A 41 -1.91 3.12 21.75
CA LEU A 41 -0.59 3.57 21.29
C LEU A 41 -0.38 5.06 21.59
N ARG A 42 -1.35 5.93 21.30
CA ARG A 42 -1.27 7.36 21.64
C ARG A 42 -1.09 7.59 23.13
N SER A 43 -1.86 6.89 23.96
CA SER A 43 -1.76 7.02 25.42
C SER A 43 -0.39 6.57 25.95
N LYS A 44 0.13 5.44 25.46
CA LYS A 44 1.47 4.94 25.85
C LYS A 44 2.59 5.84 25.33
N ALA A 45 2.50 6.31 24.09
CA ALA A 45 3.47 7.22 23.50
C ALA A 45 3.52 8.55 24.27
N PHE A 46 2.36 9.11 24.62
CA PHE A 46 2.30 10.33 25.45
C PHE A 46 2.87 10.10 26.85
N ALA A 47 2.54 8.98 27.50
CA ALA A 47 3.12 8.63 28.80
C ALA A 47 4.65 8.44 28.75
N CYS A 48 5.18 7.92 27.64
CA CYS A 48 6.61 7.79 27.40
C CYS A 48 7.26 9.17 27.20
N LEU A 49 6.65 10.04 26.40
CA LEU A 49 7.10 11.42 26.18
C LEU A 49 7.20 12.21 27.48
N LEU A 50 6.24 12.07 28.40
CA LEU A 50 6.28 12.73 29.70
C LEU A 50 7.41 12.25 30.64
N ARG A 51 7.98 11.06 30.38
CA ARG A 51 9.11 10.50 31.15
C ARG A 51 10.47 10.86 30.58
N GLN A 52 10.49 11.52 29.42
CA GLN A 52 11.70 11.88 28.72
C GLN A 52 12.40 13.06 29.40
N GLU A 53 13.73 13.09 29.36
CA GLU A 53 14.53 14.17 29.92
C GLU A 53 14.28 15.53 29.25
N VAL A 54 14.47 16.63 30.00
CA VAL A 54 14.26 18.00 29.47
C VAL A 54 15.15 18.28 28.25
N ALA A 55 16.39 17.77 28.26
CA ALA A 55 17.34 17.90 27.15
C ALA A 55 16.84 17.29 25.83
N TYR A 56 15.86 16.38 25.87
CA TYR A 56 15.24 15.84 24.66
C TYR A 56 14.38 16.90 23.94
N PHE A 57 13.69 17.73 24.71
CA PHE A 57 12.80 18.79 24.19
C PHE A 57 13.56 20.06 23.78
N ASP A 58 14.82 20.21 24.22
CA ASP A 58 15.69 21.31 23.81
C ASP A 58 16.17 21.18 22.35
N ARG A 59 16.03 19.99 21.74
CA ARG A 59 16.36 19.79 20.33
C ARG A 59 15.30 20.45 19.43
N PRO A 60 15.70 21.22 18.40
CA PRO A 60 14.75 21.92 17.52
C PRO A 60 13.78 20.97 16.79
N GLU A 61 14.24 19.75 16.49
CA GLU A 61 13.45 18.67 15.89
C GLU A 61 12.32 18.15 16.81
N ASN A 62 12.53 18.24 18.13
CA ASN A 62 11.66 17.69 19.17
C ASN A 62 10.84 18.78 19.88
N SER A 63 10.59 19.89 19.19
CA SER A 63 9.66 20.89 19.73
C SER A 63 8.29 20.27 20.01
N SER A 64 7.58 20.78 21.00
CA SER A 64 6.26 20.26 21.40
C SER A 64 5.25 20.21 20.24
N GLY A 65 5.31 21.19 19.33
CA GLY A 65 4.50 21.24 18.11
C GLY A 65 4.90 20.18 17.07
N ALA A 66 6.21 19.95 16.87
CA ALA A 66 6.70 18.92 15.96
C ALA A 66 6.34 17.52 16.46
N ILE A 67 6.53 17.24 17.75
CA ILE A 67 6.15 15.95 18.38
C ILE A 67 4.64 15.72 18.28
N CYS A 68 3.82 16.73 18.54
CA CYS A 68 2.37 16.60 18.43
C CYS A 68 1.94 16.26 16.99
N THR A 69 2.54 16.92 16.01
CA THR A 69 2.29 16.66 14.59
C THR A 69 2.73 15.26 14.19
N GLN A 70 3.94 14.84 14.58
CA GLN A 70 4.44 13.48 14.33
C GLN A 70 3.58 12.42 15.00
N LEU A 71 3.18 12.62 16.26
CA LEU A 71 2.34 11.68 17.00
C LEU A 71 0.96 11.52 16.34
N SER A 72 0.36 12.62 15.85
CA SER A 72 -0.91 12.57 15.15
C SER A 72 -0.78 11.92 13.76
N SER A 73 0.27 12.23 13.01
CA SER A 73 0.54 11.64 11.69
C SER A 73 0.80 10.13 11.80
N ASN A 74 1.67 9.72 12.72
CA ASN A 74 1.98 8.31 12.96
C ASN A 74 0.75 7.54 13.47
N ALA A 75 -0.07 8.16 14.32
CA ALA A 75 -1.32 7.55 14.76
C ALA A 75 -2.30 7.31 13.60
N ALA A 76 -2.45 8.29 12.70
CA ALA A 76 -3.30 8.16 11.52
C ALA A 76 -2.79 7.07 10.57
N ALA A 77 -1.48 7.00 10.33
CA ALA A 77 -0.87 5.96 9.52
C ALA A 77 -1.10 4.55 10.10
N ILE A 78 -0.98 4.42 11.43
CA ILE A 78 -1.25 3.15 12.13
C ILE A 78 -2.72 2.79 12.09
N GLU A 79 -3.64 3.75 12.22
CA GLU A 79 -5.08 3.49 12.12
C GLU A 79 -5.46 2.91 10.77
N ASP A 80 -4.97 3.53 9.71
CA ASP A 80 -5.24 3.14 8.34
C ASP A 80 -4.62 1.76 8.02
N MET A 81 -3.44 1.44 8.58
CA MET A 81 -2.85 0.10 8.47
C MET A 81 -3.59 -0.95 9.31
N ALA A 82 -3.83 -0.68 10.59
CA ALA A 82 -4.32 -1.65 11.55
C ALA A 82 -5.83 -1.92 11.47
N GLY A 83 -6.60 -0.97 10.95
CA GLY A 83 -8.03 -1.11 10.74
C GLY A 83 -8.35 -1.94 9.50
N ALA A 84 -8.64 -1.26 8.39
CA ALA A 84 -9.16 -1.89 7.18
C ALA A 84 -8.15 -2.80 6.47
N ARG A 85 -6.87 -2.38 6.39
CA ARG A 85 -5.85 -3.11 5.62
C ARG A 85 -5.49 -4.46 6.23
N LEU A 86 -5.31 -4.55 7.55
CA LEU A 86 -5.06 -5.84 8.20
C LEU A 86 -6.22 -6.83 7.99
N GLY A 87 -7.46 -6.36 8.08
CA GLY A 87 -8.65 -7.19 7.82
C GLY A 87 -8.64 -7.76 6.40
N PHE A 88 -8.30 -6.94 5.41
CA PHE A 88 -8.16 -7.36 4.02
C PHE A 88 -7.01 -8.35 3.82
N ILE A 89 -5.85 -8.13 4.44
CA ILE A 89 -4.69 -9.04 4.35
C ILE A 89 -5.05 -10.42 4.92
N CYS A 90 -5.64 -10.48 6.11
CA CYS A 90 -6.06 -11.74 6.73
C CYS A 90 -7.07 -12.50 5.87
N GLU A 91 -8.00 -11.77 5.25
CA GLU A 91 -8.96 -12.34 4.32
C GLU A 91 -8.30 -12.90 3.06
N THR A 92 -7.43 -12.14 2.40
CA THR A 92 -6.73 -12.60 1.19
C THR A 92 -5.87 -13.82 1.48
N LEU A 93 -5.19 -13.86 2.63
CA LEU A 93 -4.42 -15.03 3.06
C LEU A 93 -5.32 -16.25 3.31
N SER A 94 -6.46 -16.04 3.97
CA SER A 94 -7.44 -17.10 4.20
C SER A 94 -8.00 -17.63 2.87
N LEU A 95 -8.35 -16.74 1.95
CA LEU A 95 -8.86 -17.11 0.62
C LEU A 95 -7.82 -17.89 -0.18
N CYS A 96 -6.55 -17.45 -0.17
CA CYS A 96 -5.46 -18.20 -0.80
C CYS A 96 -5.33 -19.60 -0.19
N PHE A 97 -5.28 -19.69 1.14
CA PHE A 97 -5.13 -20.96 1.85
C PHE A 97 -6.28 -21.93 1.54
N PHE A 98 -7.53 -21.49 1.72
CA PHE A 98 -8.70 -22.33 1.45
C PHE A 98 -8.84 -22.65 -0.04
N GLY A 99 -8.51 -21.71 -0.93
CA GLY A 99 -8.52 -21.92 -2.37
C GLY A 99 -7.56 -23.03 -2.80
N PHE A 100 -6.30 -22.98 -2.34
CA PHE A 100 -5.33 -24.04 -2.60
C PHE A 100 -5.69 -25.36 -1.92
N ALA A 101 -6.14 -25.33 -0.67
CA ALA A 101 -6.52 -26.54 0.06
C ALA A 101 -7.68 -27.27 -0.62
N LEU A 102 -8.74 -26.55 -1.02
CA LEU A 102 -9.86 -27.12 -1.76
C LEU A 102 -9.44 -27.60 -3.14
N GLY A 103 -8.58 -26.84 -3.84
CA GLY A 103 -8.04 -27.25 -5.13
C GLY A 103 -7.33 -28.61 -5.06
N ILE A 104 -6.37 -28.74 -4.12
CA ILE A 104 -5.62 -29.98 -3.93
C ILE A 104 -6.55 -31.14 -3.54
N PHE A 105 -7.58 -30.88 -2.74
CA PHE A 105 -8.53 -31.89 -2.30
C PHE A 105 -9.36 -32.47 -3.46
N TYR A 106 -9.80 -31.64 -4.41
CA TYR A 106 -10.63 -32.10 -5.54
C TYR A 106 -9.80 -32.63 -6.70
N ASN A 107 -8.83 -31.85 -7.19
CA ASN A 107 -8.02 -32.20 -8.36
C ASN A 107 -6.65 -31.52 -8.26
N LEU A 108 -5.65 -32.32 -7.90
CA LEU A 108 -4.27 -31.85 -7.76
C LEU A 108 -3.71 -31.31 -9.08
N ASP A 109 -3.97 -31.98 -10.20
CA ASP A 109 -3.43 -31.56 -11.49
C ASP A 109 -3.99 -30.20 -11.97
N LEU A 110 -5.28 -29.91 -11.71
CA LEU A 110 -5.87 -28.62 -12.05
C LEU A 110 -5.31 -27.50 -11.17
N THR A 111 -5.03 -27.83 -9.92
CA THR A 111 -4.47 -26.88 -8.97
C THR A 111 -3.04 -26.51 -9.32
N ILE A 112 -2.22 -27.47 -9.76
CA ILE A 112 -0.85 -27.19 -10.23
C ILE A 112 -0.85 -26.21 -11.40
N ILE A 113 -1.77 -26.40 -12.36
CA ILE A 113 -1.88 -25.53 -13.54
C ILE A 113 -2.15 -24.07 -13.15
N ILE A 114 -2.97 -23.82 -12.13
CA ILE A 114 -3.29 -22.46 -11.64
C ILE A 114 -2.21 -21.95 -10.66
N ALA A 115 -1.58 -22.84 -9.91
CA ALA A 115 -0.56 -22.49 -8.92
C ALA A 115 0.69 -21.88 -9.56
N ILE A 116 1.16 -22.45 -10.68
CA ILE A 116 2.36 -21.98 -11.39
C ILE A 116 2.25 -20.49 -11.79
N PRO A 117 1.21 -20.05 -12.54
CA PRO A 117 1.07 -18.64 -12.90
C PRO A 117 0.86 -17.74 -11.69
N PHE A 118 0.15 -18.22 -10.65
CA PHE A 118 -0.02 -17.48 -9.40
C PHE A 118 1.33 -17.15 -8.73
N PHE A 119 2.24 -18.12 -8.61
CA PHE A 119 3.57 -17.88 -8.02
C PHE A 119 4.44 -16.96 -8.87
N ILE A 120 4.35 -17.05 -10.20
CA ILE A 120 5.08 -16.15 -11.11
C ILE A 120 4.63 -14.69 -10.89
N ILE A 121 3.31 -14.46 -10.84
CA ILE A 121 2.73 -13.13 -10.58
C ILE A 121 3.11 -12.63 -9.18
N LEU A 122 3.09 -13.51 -8.18
CA LEU A 122 3.48 -13.15 -6.81
C LEU A 122 4.91 -12.62 -6.76
N ILE A 123 5.86 -13.31 -7.41
CA ILE A 123 7.26 -12.87 -7.49
C ILE A 123 7.36 -11.52 -8.21
N ALA A 124 6.69 -11.38 -9.36
CA ALA A 124 6.69 -10.13 -10.14
C ALA A 124 6.16 -8.95 -9.30
N THR A 125 5.09 -9.16 -8.55
CA THR A 125 4.48 -8.15 -7.68
C THR A 125 5.40 -7.77 -6.52
N ILE A 126 6.08 -8.74 -5.90
CA ILE A 126 7.06 -8.45 -4.83
C ILE A 126 8.22 -7.63 -5.39
N MET A 127 8.75 -7.98 -6.56
CA MET A 127 9.83 -7.23 -7.21
C MET A 127 9.40 -5.79 -7.55
N GLN A 128 8.17 -5.62 -8.04
CA GLN A 128 7.57 -4.32 -8.31
C GLN A 128 7.46 -3.46 -7.05
N ILE A 129 6.95 -4.01 -5.94
CA ILE A 129 6.82 -3.28 -4.66
C ILE A 129 8.21 -2.83 -4.19
N ARG A 130 9.21 -3.72 -4.26
CA ARG A 130 10.60 -3.39 -3.89
C ARG A 130 11.18 -2.28 -4.75
N LEU A 131 11.05 -2.38 -6.08
CA LEU A 131 11.54 -1.37 -7.00
C LEU A 131 10.86 -0.02 -6.80
N SER A 132 9.53 -0.01 -6.63
CA SER A 132 8.76 1.20 -6.38
C SER A 132 9.15 1.87 -5.07
N SER A 133 9.37 1.07 -4.01
CA SER A 133 9.85 1.60 -2.73
C SER A 133 11.24 2.21 -2.84
N TRP A 134 12.15 1.58 -3.60
CA TRP A 134 13.50 2.10 -3.81
C TRP A 134 13.52 3.39 -4.61
N LEU A 135 12.74 3.46 -5.70
CA LEU A 135 12.60 4.66 -6.52
C LEU A 135 11.99 5.81 -5.71
N LYS A 136 10.97 5.52 -4.89
CA LYS A 136 10.37 6.52 -4.00
C LYS A 136 11.41 7.11 -3.03
N THR A 137 12.22 6.27 -2.39
CA THR A 137 13.29 6.76 -1.50
C THR A 137 14.27 7.67 -2.23
N GLN A 138 14.63 7.36 -3.48
CA GLN A 138 15.52 8.22 -4.28
C GLN A 138 14.86 9.56 -4.63
N SER A 139 13.59 9.55 -5.03
CA SER A 139 12.83 10.78 -5.28
C SER A 139 12.69 11.63 -4.01
N ASP A 140 12.41 11.01 -2.86
CA ASP A 140 12.27 11.71 -1.58
C ASP A 140 13.58 12.40 -1.16
N LEU A 141 14.75 11.79 -1.45
CA LEU A 141 16.06 12.41 -1.19
C LEU A 141 16.27 13.69 -2.03
N ILE A 142 15.98 13.64 -3.32
CA ILE A 142 16.12 14.81 -4.21
C ILE A 142 15.10 15.89 -3.85
N TYR A 143 13.87 15.52 -3.50
CA TYR A 143 12.89 16.48 -2.99
C TYR A 143 13.34 17.16 -1.70
N SER A 144 14.00 16.42 -0.80
CA SER A 144 14.57 16.98 0.42
C SER A 144 15.68 17.99 0.12
N GLU A 145 16.54 17.71 -0.86
CA GLU A 145 17.59 18.63 -1.31
C GLU A 145 17.00 19.89 -1.95
N ALA A 146 16.04 19.73 -2.87
CA ALA A 146 15.33 20.83 -3.50
C ALA A 146 14.57 21.71 -2.49
N SER A 147 13.96 21.08 -1.47
CA SER A 147 13.30 21.81 -0.38
C SER A 147 14.31 22.57 0.48
N THR A 148 15.50 22.02 0.72
CA THR A 148 16.56 22.70 1.49
C THR A 148 17.07 23.91 0.72
N LEU A 149 17.33 23.77 -0.58
CA LEU A 149 17.71 24.87 -1.47
C LEU A 149 16.65 25.97 -1.47
N ALA A 150 15.37 25.61 -1.60
CA ALA A 150 14.28 26.57 -1.58
C ALA A 150 14.22 27.36 -0.26
N VAL A 151 14.40 26.68 0.89
CA VAL A 151 14.44 27.33 2.21
C VAL A 151 15.62 28.29 2.33
N GLU A 152 16.80 27.91 1.86
CA GLU A 152 18.00 28.76 1.87
C GLU A 152 17.78 30.05 1.07
N VAL A 153 17.20 29.92 -0.13
CA VAL A 153 16.94 31.03 -1.05
C VAL A 153 15.90 32.00 -0.48
N ILE A 154 14.81 31.46 0.07
CA ILE A 154 13.76 32.27 0.71
C ILE A 154 14.32 33.02 1.92
N THR A 155 15.15 32.36 2.72
CA THR A 155 15.76 32.96 3.91
C THR A 155 16.74 34.09 3.53
N ASN A 156 17.50 33.90 2.44
CA ASN A 156 18.53 34.83 1.97
C ASN A 156 18.12 35.65 0.73
N MET A 157 16.82 35.89 0.54
CA MET A 157 16.28 36.51 -0.67
C MET A 157 16.91 37.87 -0.99
N ARG A 158 17.25 38.66 0.04
CA ARG A 158 17.94 39.96 -0.12
C ARG A 158 19.31 39.78 -0.78
N THR A 159 20.08 38.77 -0.35
CA THR A 159 21.41 38.47 -0.88
C THR A 159 21.34 37.98 -2.32
N VAL A 160 20.39 37.09 -2.62
CA VAL A 160 20.15 36.59 -3.99
C VAL A 160 19.83 37.73 -4.95
N LYS A 161 18.98 38.67 -4.51
CA LYS A 161 18.63 39.87 -5.28
C LYS A 161 19.81 40.83 -5.45
N GLN A 162 20.63 41.01 -4.42
CA GLN A 162 21.84 41.85 -4.48
C GLN A 162 22.89 41.28 -5.44
N LEU A 163 22.99 39.95 -5.54
CA LEU A 163 23.90 39.27 -6.44
C LEU A 163 23.30 39.03 -7.85
N SER A 164 22.04 39.41 -8.09
CA SER A 164 21.30 39.14 -9.34
C SER A 164 21.31 37.65 -9.77
N MET A 165 21.33 36.73 -8.80
CA MET A 165 21.48 35.28 -9.02
C MET A 165 20.14 34.51 -9.14
N GLU A 166 19.01 35.23 -9.24
CA GLU A 166 17.65 34.66 -9.23
C GLU A 166 17.47 33.59 -10.32
N ASN A 167 17.94 33.86 -11.54
CA ASN A 167 17.82 32.93 -12.66
C ASN A 167 18.65 31.66 -12.48
N GLU A 168 19.83 31.75 -11.87
CA GLU A 168 20.70 30.59 -11.67
C GLU A 168 20.12 29.64 -10.62
N VAL A 169 19.60 30.19 -9.53
CA VAL A 169 18.93 29.41 -8.48
C VAL A 169 17.66 28.75 -9.02
N LEU A 170 16.85 29.50 -9.80
CA LEU A 170 15.67 28.94 -10.45
C LEU A 170 16.03 27.80 -11.41
N ARG A 171 17.14 27.94 -12.15
CA ARG A 171 17.64 26.88 -13.01
C ARG A 171 18.02 25.63 -12.22
N GLN A 172 18.79 25.79 -11.14
CA GLN A 172 19.18 24.66 -10.27
C GLN A 172 17.97 23.96 -9.66
N TYR A 173 16.98 24.70 -9.17
CA TYR A 173 15.74 24.12 -8.66
C TYR A 173 14.96 23.38 -9.77
N SER A 174 14.87 23.98 -10.96
CA SER A 174 14.19 23.37 -12.11
C SER A 174 14.87 22.06 -12.54
N ASP A 175 16.20 22.03 -12.60
CA ASP A 175 16.98 20.84 -12.95
C ASP A 175 16.74 19.69 -11.94
N MET A 176 16.66 19.99 -10.64
CA MET A 176 16.34 18.99 -9.60
C MET A 176 14.92 18.41 -9.78
N ILE A 177 13.94 19.26 -10.08
CA ILE A 177 12.55 18.82 -10.30
C ILE A 177 12.43 18.00 -11.59
N ASP A 178 13.09 18.42 -12.67
CA ASP A 178 13.14 17.68 -13.94
C ASP A 178 13.79 16.30 -13.78
N GLN A 179 14.81 16.18 -12.92
CA GLN A 179 15.41 14.90 -12.58
C GLN A 179 14.39 13.95 -11.93
N VAL A 180 13.56 14.45 -11.02
CA VAL A 180 12.53 13.63 -10.36
C VAL A 180 11.39 13.29 -11.32
N LEU A 181 10.96 14.23 -12.16
CA LEU A 181 9.99 13.99 -13.24
C LEU A 181 10.48 12.89 -14.19
N GLY A 182 11.76 12.89 -14.54
CA GLY A 182 12.40 11.86 -15.36
C GLY A 182 12.45 10.47 -14.73
N MET A 183 12.30 10.35 -13.40
CA MET A 183 12.23 9.07 -12.68
C MET A 183 10.80 8.59 -12.44
N SER A 184 9.83 9.49 -12.47
CA SER A 184 8.43 9.23 -12.06
C SER A 184 7.69 8.25 -12.96
N TRP A 185 8.04 8.15 -14.25
CA TRP A 185 7.36 7.23 -15.18
C TRP A 185 7.76 5.76 -15.01
N LYS A 186 8.94 5.48 -14.45
CA LYS A 186 9.48 4.12 -14.29
C LYS A 186 8.61 3.21 -13.41
N PRO A 187 8.19 3.62 -12.20
CA PRO A 187 7.32 2.78 -11.36
C PRO A 187 5.96 2.53 -12.03
N ASP A 188 5.40 3.54 -12.70
CA ASP A 188 4.12 3.43 -13.41
C ASP A 188 4.20 2.45 -14.59
N ALA A 189 5.30 2.48 -15.35
CA ALA A 189 5.53 1.54 -16.44
C ALA A 189 5.70 0.09 -15.92
N VAL A 190 6.41 -0.11 -14.81
CA VAL A 190 6.53 -1.42 -14.18
C VAL A 190 5.17 -1.89 -13.64
N PHE A 191 4.36 -0.99 -13.09
CA PHE A 191 3.00 -1.31 -12.68
C PHE A 191 2.13 -1.76 -13.85
N ALA A 192 2.14 -1.01 -14.95
CA ALA A 192 1.34 -1.33 -16.12
C ALA A 192 1.73 -2.70 -16.73
N THR A 193 3.02 -3.01 -16.78
CA THR A 193 3.50 -4.29 -17.32
C THR A 193 3.13 -5.48 -16.43
N VAL A 194 3.29 -5.38 -15.11
CA VAL A 194 2.85 -6.44 -14.17
C VAL A 194 1.34 -6.61 -14.21
N PHE A 195 0.58 -5.52 -14.31
CA PHE A 195 -0.86 -5.56 -14.41
C PHE A 195 -1.32 -6.23 -15.73
N ALA A 196 -0.74 -5.86 -16.86
CA ALA A 196 -1.03 -6.51 -18.14
C ALA A 196 -0.70 -8.01 -18.12
N LEU A 197 0.43 -8.39 -17.50
CA LEU A 197 0.82 -9.78 -17.33
C LEU A 197 -0.19 -10.55 -16.47
N TYR A 198 -0.71 -9.95 -15.40
CA TYR A 198 -1.75 -10.55 -14.56
C TYR A 198 -3.01 -10.90 -15.39
N TRP A 199 -3.55 -9.94 -16.14
CA TRP A 199 -4.76 -10.16 -16.96
C TRP A 199 -4.55 -11.19 -18.08
N ALA A 200 -3.39 -11.14 -18.74
CA ALA A 200 -3.03 -12.10 -19.79
C ALA A 200 -2.93 -13.51 -19.23
N MET A 201 -2.28 -13.66 -18.07
CA MET A 201 -2.08 -14.94 -17.42
C MET A 201 -3.38 -15.52 -16.86
N ASP A 202 -4.27 -14.69 -16.29
CA ASP A 202 -5.60 -15.10 -15.84
C ASP A 202 -6.44 -15.65 -17.01
N SER A 203 -6.46 -14.92 -18.12
CA SER A 203 -7.16 -15.34 -19.35
C SER A 203 -6.58 -16.65 -19.92
N PHE A 204 -5.26 -16.80 -19.87
CA PHE A 204 -4.58 -18.02 -20.31
C PHE A 204 -4.90 -19.22 -19.40
N ALA A 205 -4.87 -19.03 -18.07
CA ALA A 205 -5.21 -20.06 -17.11
C ALA A 205 -6.67 -20.52 -17.29
N LEU A 206 -7.60 -19.58 -17.44
CA LEU A 206 -9.00 -19.89 -17.75
C LEU A 206 -9.15 -20.66 -19.06
N GLY A 207 -8.46 -20.23 -20.12
CA GLY A 207 -8.45 -20.94 -21.40
C GLY A 207 -7.98 -22.39 -21.28
N LEU A 208 -6.91 -22.63 -20.52
CA LEU A 208 -6.36 -23.98 -20.31
C LEU A 208 -7.27 -24.86 -19.44
N LEU A 209 -7.97 -24.27 -18.47
CA LEU A 209 -9.00 -24.95 -17.69
C LEU A 209 -10.17 -25.39 -18.56
N TYR A 210 -10.67 -24.51 -19.45
CA TYR A 210 -11.74 -24.86 -20.36
C TYR A 210 -11.33 -25.94 -21.36
N TRP A 211 -10.12 -25.85 -21.93
CA TRP A 211 -9.59 -26.89 -22.82
C TRP A 211 -9.57 -28.25 -22.12
N ARG A 212 -9.05 -28.32 -20.90
CA ARG A 212 -9.00 -29.56 -20.13
C ARG A 212 -10.38 -30.06 -19.67
N ALA A 213 -11.36 -29.17 -19.52
CA ALA A 213 -12.73 -29.58 -19.23
C ALA A 213 -13.47 -30.13 -20.46
N LEU A 214 -13.01 -29.80 -21.67
CA LEU A 214 -13.59 -30.22 -22.95
C LEU A 214 -13.01 -31.53 -23.50
N VAL A 215 -11.78 -31.89 -23.10
CA VAL A 215 -11.08 -33.14 -23.47
C VAL A 215 -11.29 -34.19 -22.40
#